data_AF-A0A7J0AEW0-F1
#
_entry.id   AF-A0A7J0AEW0-F1
#
_cell.length_a   1.000
_cell.length_b   1.000
_cell.length_c   1.000
_cell.angle_alpha   90.00
_cell.angle_beta   90.00
_cell.angle_gamma   90.00
#
_symmetry.space_group_name_H-M   'P 1'
#
loop_
_entity.id
_entity.type
_entity.pdbx_description
1 polymer ?
#
loop_
_entity_poly.entity_id
_entity_poly.type
_entity_poly.pdbx_seq_one_letter_code
_entity_poly.pdbx_strand_id
1 'polypeptide(L)' 'MKTDISGLLQPFIYNIIKDELARVEEMHRAPVSASHNVVIGAVQAAAQEAIEQLKADGLITSYENINKVPMYQIVERK' A
#
# COMPACT_ATOMS: atom_id res chain seq x y z
N MET A 1 19.61 13.42 0.86
CA MET A 1 19.17 13.13 2.24
C MET A 1 18.01 12.14 2.12
N LYS A 2 18.11 10.92 2.66
CA LYS A 2 16.96 10.00 2.67
C LYS A 2 15.99 10.52 3.71
N THR A 3 14.77 10.85 3.31
CA THR A 3 13.70 11.19 4.26
C THR A 3 13.41 9.95 5.09
N ASP A 4 13.63 10.02 6.39
CA ASP A 4 13.21 8.96 7.31
C ASP A 4 11.70 9.05 7.48
N ILE A 5 10.99 8.15 6.79
CA ILE A 5 9.53 8.05 6.83
C ILE A 5 9.05 6.99 7.82
N SER A 6 9.97 6.33 8.55
CA SER A 6 9.64 5.22 9.45
C SER A 6 8.64 5.62 10.53
N GLY A 7 8.78 6.83 11.10
CA GLY A 7 7.86 7.38 12.10
C GLY A 7 6.44 7.64 11.58
N LEU A 8 6.26 7.79 10.27
CA LEU A 8 4.94 7.96 9.64
C LEU A 8 4.32 6.63 9.22
N LEU A 9 5.15 5.70 8.71
CA LEU A 9 4.67 4.41 8.21
C LEU A 9 4.42 3.38 9.31
N GLN A 10 5.18 3.39 10.40
CA GLN A 10 5.01 2.43 11.48
C GLN A 10 3.60 2.43 12.09
N PRO A 11 3.01 3.59 12.45
CA PRO A 11 1.65 3.62 13.00
C PRO A 11 0.59 3.08 12.02
N PHE A 12 0.75 3.36 10.72
CA PHE A 12 -0.13 2.86 9.68
C PHE A 12 -0.06 1.32 9.57
N ILE A 13 1.17 0.77 9.47
CA ILE A 13 1.38 -0.68 9.39
C ILE A 13 0.89 -1.38 10.67
N TYR A 14 1.10 -0.77 11.84
CA TYR A 14 0.62 -1.28 13.12
C TYR A 14 -0.91 -1.46 13.13
N ASN A 15 -1.66 -0.47 12.64
CA ASN A 15 -3.11 -0.55 12.58
C ASN A 15 -3.59 -1.64 11.61
N ILE A 16 -2.96 -1.81 10.45
CA ILE A 16 -3.26 -2.91 9.52
C ILE A 16 -3.09 -4.27 10.21
N ILE A 17 -1.99 -4.47 10.94
CA ILE A 17 -1.74 -5.72 11.66
C ILE A 17 -2.82 -5.95 12.73
N LYS A 18 -3.16 -4.89 13.48
CA LYS A 18 -4.17 -4.96 14.54
C LYS A 18 -5.55 -5.34 13.99
N ASP A 19 -5.97 -4.72 12.88
CA ASP A 19 -7.26 -4.98 12.25
C ASP A 19 -7.32 -6.40 11.68
N GLU A 20 -6.23 -6.88 11.07
CA GLU A 20 -6.15 -8.25 10.59
C GLU A 20 -6.21 -9.28 11.72
N LEU A 21 -5.54 -9.02 12.85
CA LEU A 21 -5.62 -9.89 14.03
C LEU A 21 -7.05 -9.97 14.56
N ALA A 22 -7.74 -8.84 14.70
CA ALA A 22 -9.14 -8.79 15.16
C ALA A 22 -10.06 -9.58 14.20
N ARG A 23 -9.91 -9.38 12.89
CA ARG A 23 -10.69 -10.11 11.87
C ARG A 23 -10.49 -11.62 11.95
N VAL A 24 -9.26 -12.09 12.18
CA VAL A 24 -8.97 -13.53 12.28
C VAL A 24 -9.48 -14.12 13.60
N GLU A 25 -9.42 -13.36 14.71
CA GLU A 25 -10.02 -13.74 15.98
C GLU A 25 -11.54 -13.96 15.86
N GLU A 26 -12.25 -13.04 15.19
CA GLU A 26 -13.69 -13.13 14.94
C GLU A 26 -14.08 -14.36 14.08
N MET A 27 -13.18 -14.81 13.20
CA MET A 27 -13.46 -15.94 12.31
C MET A 27 -13.31 -17.32 12.95
N HIS A 28 -12.86 -17.41 14.21
CA HIS A 28 -12.68 -18.66 14.97
C HIS A 28 -11.96 -19.81 14.21
N ARG A 29 -11.11 -19.50 13.22
CA ARG A 29 -10.33 -20.49 12.47
C ARG A 29 -8.92 -20.59 13.04
N ALA A 30 -8.61 -21.70 13.69
CA ALA A 30 -7.26 -21.98 14.18
C ALA A 30 -6.34 -22.49 13.03
N PRO A 31 -5.05 -22.09 12.98
CA PRO A 31 -4.40 -21.10 13.82
C PRO A 31 -4.75 -19.66 13.42
N VAL A 32 -5.03 -18.81 14.41
CA VAL A 32 -5.25 -17.37 14.24
C VAL A 32 -3.89 -16.71 14.02
N SER A 33 -3.52 -16.51 12.76
CA SER A 33 -2.25 -15.86 12.40
C SER A 33 -2.47 -14.87 11.27
N ALA A 34 -2.10 -13.62 11.51
CA ALA A 34 -1.98 -12.62 10.46
C ALA A 34 -0.74 -12.99 9.60
N SER A 35 -0.97 -13.45 8.38
CA SER A 35 0.13 -13.76 7.45
C SER A 35 0.82 -12.48 7.02
N HIS A 36 2.16 -12.50 6.98
CA HIS A 36 2.97 -11.41 6.44
C HIS A 36 2.47 -10.98 5.04
N ASN A 37 2.06 -11.93 4.20
CA ASN A 37 1.53 -11.65 2.86
C ASN A 37 0.23 -10.84 2.89
N VAL A 38 -0.62 -11.04 3.90
CA VAL A 38 -1.88 -10.29 4.04
C VAL A 38 -1.57 -8.84 4.42
N VAL A 39 -0.65 -8.63 5.37
CA VAL A 39 -0.22 -7.29 5.77
C VAL A 39 0.42 -6.55 4.60
N ILE A 40 1.34 -7.19 3.87
CA ILE A 40 1.97 -6.59 2.68
C ILE A 40 0.92 -6.30 1.59
N GLY A 41 -0.03 -7.22 1.37
CA GLY A 41 -1.12 -7.00 0.42
C GLY A 41 -1.98 -5.79 0.75
N ALA A 42 -2.30 -5.57 2.03
CA ALA A 42 -3.07 -4.40 2.46
C ALA A 42 -2.29 -3.09 2.26
N VAL A 43 -0.99 -3.08 2.56
CA VAL A 43 -0.12 -1.91 2.29
C VAL A 43 -0.04 -1.62 0.79
N GLN A 44 0.11 -2.66 -0.04
CA GLN A 44 0.13 -2.52 -1.50
C GLN A 44 -1.18 -1.99 -2.04
N ALA A 45 -2.33 -2.45 -1.53
CA ALA A 45 -3.64 -1.97 -1.93
C ALA A 45 -3.81 -0.48 -1.61
N ALA A 46 -3.44 -0.05 -0.40
CA ALA A 46 -3.48 1.36 -0.02
C ALA A 46 -2.57 2.23 -0.89
N ALA A 47 -1.36 1.75 -1.22
CA ALA A 47 -0.46 2.45 -2.12
C ALA A 47 -1.05 2.56 -3.54
N GLN A 48 -1.67 1.49 -4.05
CA GLN A 48 -2.31 1.49 -5.36
C GLN A 48 -3.48 2.47 -5.43
N GLU A 49 -4.30 2.54 -4.38
CA GLU A 49 -5.39 3.50 -4.29
C GLU A 49 -4.88 4.95 -4.39
N ALA A 50 -3.82 5.28 -3.64
CA ALA A 50 -3.20 6.60 -3.71
C ALA A 50 -2.66 6.92 -5.11
N ILE A 51 -2.07 5.94 -5.81
CA ILE A 51 -1.59 6.09 -7.19
C ILE A 51 -2.76 6.37 -8.14
N GLU A 52 -3.87 5.65 -8.03
CA GLU A 52 -5.05 5.88 -8.87
C GLU A 52 -5.70 7.24 -8.60
N GLN A 53 -5.72 7.71 -7.35
CA GLN A 53 -6.16 9.06 -7.02
C GLN A 53 -5.26 10.12 -7.67
N LEU A 54 -3.93 9.98 -7.59
CA LEU A 54 -3.00 10.91 -8.24
C LEU A 54 -3.16 10.93 -9.77
N LYS A 55 -3.52 9.80 -10.39
CA LYS A 55 -3.84 9.73 -11.82
C LYS A 55 -5.17 10.43 -12.12
N ALA A 56 -6.19 10.21 -11.29
CA ALA A 56 -7.50 10.86 -11.43
C ALA A 56 -7.41 12.38 -11.28
N ASP A 57 -6.54 12.85 -10.38
CA ASP A 57 -6.23 14.28 -10.19
C ASP A 57 -5.40 14.88 -11.34
N GLY A 58 -4.99 14.06 -12.32
CA GLY A 58 -4.16 14.49 -13.45
C GLY A 58 -2.75 14.91 -13.04
N LEU A 59 -2.25 14.44 -11.89
CA LEU A 59 -0.91 14.78 -11.39
C LEU A 59 0.15 13.87 -12.00
N ILE A 60 -0.18 12.60 -12.22
CA ILE A 60 0.73 11.61 -12.80
C ILE A 60 0.09 10.79 -13.92
N THR A 61 0.91 10.24 -14.79
CA THR A 61 0.58 9.10 -15.67
C THR A 61 1.38 7.87 -15.26
N SER A 62 0.95 6.70 -15.71
CA SER A 62 1.64 5.43 -15.45
C SER A 62 1.81 4.59 -16.71
N TYR A 63 2.94 3.90 -16.84
CA TYR A 63 3.18 2.90 -17.88
C TYR A 63 4.03 1.76 -17.33
N GLU A 64 4.01 0.60 -17.99
CA GLU A 64 4.93 -0.50 -17.65
C GLU A 64 6.21 -0.38 -18.49
N ASN A 65 7.37 -0.55 -17.85
CA ASN A 65 8.61 -0.74 -18.60
C ASN A 65 8.69 -2.15 -19.22
N ILE A 66 9.78 -2.41 -19.96
CA ILE A 66 10.02 -3.70 -20.62
C ILE A 66 10.03 -4.90 -19.65
N ASN A 67 10.28 -4.68 -18.36
CA ASN A 67 10.34 -5.69 -17.32
C ASN A 67 9.02 -5.78 -16.52
N LYS A 68 7.94 -5.17 -17.01
CA LYS A 68 6.64 -5.14 -16.32
C LYS A 68 6.67 -4.45 -14.95
N VAL A 69 7.61 -3.53 -14.77
CA VAL A 69 7.66 -2.68 -13.58
C VAL A 69 6.87 -1.39 -13.86
N PRO A 70 5.91 -1.02 -12.99
CA PRO A 70 5.16 0.21 -13.14
C PRO A 70 6.06 1.43 -12.92
N MET A 71 6.00 2.35 -13.87
CA MET A 71 6.70 3.63 -13.87
C MET A 71 5.68 4.76 -13.81
N TYR A 72 5.99 5.82 -13.08
CA TYR A 72 5.13 6.99 -12.92
C TYR A 72 5.82 8.24 -13.46
N GLN A 73 5.08 9.07 -14.20
CA GLN A 73 5.57 10.33 -14.77
C GLN A 73 4.67 11.49 -14.34
N ILE A 74 5.25 12.66 -14.09
CA ILE A 74 4.49 13.88 -13.81
C ILE A 74 3.84 14.34 -15.12
N VAL A 75 2.56 14.73 -15.07
CA VAL A 75 1.90 15.37 -16.21
C VAL A 75 2.49 16.77 -16.42
N GLU A 76 3.06 17.04 -17.60
CA GLU A 76 3.56 18.37 -17.95
C GLU A 76 2.42 19.39 -17.87
N ARG A 77 2.56 20.39 -16.98
CA ARG A 77 1.65 21.52 -16.90
C ARG A 77 2.05 22.51 -18.02
N LYS A 78 1.17 22.71 -19.00
CA LYS A 78 1.32 23.76 -20.02
C LYS A 78 1.15 25.14 -19.43
#